data_AF-A0A949XA34-F1
#
_entry.id   AF-A0A949XA34-F1
#
_cell.length_a   1.000
_cell.length_b   1.000
_cell.length_c   1.000
_cell.angle_alpha   90.00
_cell.angle_beta   90.00
_cell.angle_gamma   90.00
#
_symmetry.space_group_name_H-M   'P 1'
#
loop_
_entity.id
_entity.type
_entity.pdbx_description
1 polymer ?
#
loop_
_entity_poly.entity_id
_entity_poly.type
_entity_poly.pdbx_seq_one_letter_code
_entity_poly.pdbx_strand_id
1 'polypeptide(L)'
;MAGKLPGANAAQGTFQRTLQVTNQVSIDIATGSGGVNVRPGNSSQVLVTGHVKVTNWFGGDVQQRVKKVVDNPPIHQNRNEISIGHITNSGFLQNVSISYDLIVPPQTYLRSYTGSGNQNIEGLRGQLEIETGSGDLKLSDIGGTIRAETGSGDIQIYRIKGNVRAETGSGDIELRGVRGPLKAAAGSGDIAAEGNPTSGWTVHTASGDIRLKLASEAAFDLDVHTDSGSISTSQPITAQDARGPKELRGKVHGGGVLVEVATASGDIEIQ
;
A
#
# COMPACT_ATOMS: atom_id res chain seq x y z
N MET A 1 -41.44 -27.12 11.34
CA MET A 1 -41.39 -26.34 10.08
C MET A 1 -40.01 -25.71 10.00
N ALA A 2 -39.16 -26.18 9.09
CA ALA A 2 -37.83 -25.61 8.90
C ALA A 2 -37.97 -24.27 8.14
N GLY A 3 -37.61 -23.16 8.77
CA GLY A 3 -37.57 -21.85 8.15
C GLY A 3 -36.51 -21.86 7.06
N LYS A 4 -36.94 -21.77 5.79
CA LYS A 4 -36.04 -21.61 4.64
C LYS A 4 -35.41 -20.22 4.78
N LEU A 5 -34.13 -20.17 5.16
CA LEU A 5 -33.37 -18.92 5.16
C LEU A 5 -33.48 -18.27 3.76
N PRO A 6 -33.76 -16.96 3.65
CA PRO A 6 -33.82 -16.30 2.35
C PRO A 6 -32.45 -16.43 1.67
N GLY A 7 -32.43 -17.05 0.49
CA GLY A 7 -31.21 -17.21 -0.30
C GLY A 7 -30.71 -15.85 -0.78
N ALA A 8 -29.41 -15.60 -0.63
CA ALA A 8 -28.78 -14.41 -1.18
C ALA A 8 -28.92 -14.40 -2.71
N ASN A 9 -29.45 -13.31 -3.27
CA ASN A 9 -29.43 -13.09 -4.70
C ASN A 9 -28.17 -12.31 -5.07
N ALA A 10 -27.40 -12.82 -6.04
CA ALA A 10 -26.17 -12.20 -6.51
C ALA A 10 -26.19 -12.08 -8.04
N ALA A 11 -25.63 -10.99 -8.55
CA ALA A 11 -25.42 -10.76 -9.98
C ALA A 11 -24.02 -10.20 -10.23
N GLN A 12 -23.48 -10.47 -11.40
CA GLN A 12 -22.14 -10.02 -11.82
C GLN A 12 -22.19 -9.42 -13.22
N GLY A 13 -21.31 -8.46 -13.48
CA GLY A 13 -21.13 -7.86 -14.79
C GLY A 13 -19.72 -7.34 -14.96
N THR A 14 -19.37 -6.99 -16.20
CA THR A 14 -18.05 -6.41 -16.50
C THR A 14 -18.22 -5.32 -17.54
N PHE A 15 -17.43 -4.26 -17.41
CA PHE A 15 -17.31 -3.23 -18.43
C PHE A 15 -15.84 -2.96 -18.73
N GLN A 16 -15.58 -2.42 -19.91
CA GLN A 16 -14.25 -2.01 -20.34
C GLN A 16 -14.33 -0.63 -21.01
N ARG A 17 -13.37 0.23 -20.70
CA ARG A 17 -13.22 1.56 -21.29
C ARG A 17 -11.75 1.81 -21.63
N THR A 18 -11.50 2.29 -22.84
CA THR A 18 -10.16 2.75 -23.26
C THR A 18 -10.20 4.26 -23.37
N LEU A 19 -9.33 4.93 -22.62
CA LEU A 19 -9.23 6.39 -22.54
C LEU A 19 -7.94 6.81 -23.22
N GLN A 20 -8.02 7.74 -24.17
CA GLN A 20 -6.84 8.30 -24.83
C GLN A 20 -6.22 9.37 -23.92
N VAL A 21 -4.91 9.31 -23.73
CA VAL A 21 -4.16 10.19 -22.83
C VAL A 21 -2.83 10.57 -23.47
N THR A 22 -2.13 11.52 -22.84
CA THR A 22 -0.74 11.83 -23.16
C THR A 22 0.18 11.39 -22.00
N ASN A 23 1.50 11.50 -22.18
CA ASN A 23 2.50 10.81 -21.35
C ASN A 23 2.35 10.98 -19.82
N GLN A 24 1.83 12.09 -19.30
CA GLN A 24 1.63 12.29 -17.87
C GLN A 24 0.14 12.28 -17.54
N VAL A 25 -0.28 11.31 -16.73
CA VAL A 25 -1.68 11.07 -16.37
C VAL A 25 -1.82 11.12 -14.86
N SER A 26 -2.88 11.76 -14.39
CA SER A 26 -3.32 11.73 -13.00
C SER A 26 -4.57 10.87 -12.92
N ILE A 27 -4.52 9.80 -12.13
CA ILE A 27 -5.66 8.91 -11.90
C ILE A 27 -6.02 8.95 -10.42
N ASP A 28 -7.29 9.22 -10.16
CA ASP A 28 -7.91 9.12 -8.84
C ASP A 28 -8.98 8.02 -8.88
N ILE A 29 -8.79 6.97 -8.08
CA ILE A 29 -9.70 5.83 -8.02
C ILE A 29 -10.19 5.59 -6.59
N ALA A 30 -11.50 5.36 -6.46
CA ALA A 30 -12.14 5.01 -5.20
C ALA A 30 -13.04 3.79 -5.35
N THR A 31 -12.99 2.86 -4.40
CA THR A 31 -13.98 1.77 -4.30
C THR A 31 -14.18 1.32 -2.86
N GLY A 32 -15.35 0.74 -2.55
CA GLY A 32 -15.64 0.23 -1.21
C GLY A 32 -14.91 -1.08 -0.94
N SER A 33 -15.46 -2.18 -1.43
CA SER A 33 -14.97 -3.54 -1.14
C SER A 33 -14.27 -4.22 -2.31
N GLY A 34 -14.25 -3.60 -3.49
CA GLY A 34 -13.57 -4.19 -4.64
C GLY A 34 -12.08 -3.92 -4.61
N GLY A 35 -11.30 -4.81 -5.20
CA GLY A 35 -9.85 -4.64 -5.30
C GLY A 35 -9.45 -3.70 -6.43
N VAL A 36 -8.21 -3.22 -6.39
CA VAL A 36 -7.61 -2.39 -7.44
C VAL A 36 -6.31 -3.02 -7.90
N ASN A 37 -6.24 -3.44 -9.16
CA ASN A 37 -5.02 -3.92 -9.79
C ASN A 37 -4.56 -2.90 -10.82
N VAL A 38 -3.30 -2.50 -10.78
CA VAL A 38 -2.73 -1.57 -11.77
C VAL A 38 -1.41 -2.11 -12.29
N ARG A 39 -1.28 -2.14 -13.62
CA ARG A 39 -0.07 -2.58 -14.31
C ARG A 39 0.31 -1.58 -15.42
N PRO A 40 1.59 -1.53 -15.83
CA PRO A 40 2.01 -0.59 -16.86
C PRO A 40 1.57 -1.06 -18.25
N GLY A 41 1.33 -0.11 -19.15
CA GLY A 41 1.09 -0.34 -20.57
C GLY A 41 1.76 0.70 -21.46
N ASN A 42 1.12 1.02 -22.58
CA ASN A 42 1.61 2.06 -23.49
C ASN A 42 1.41 3.47 -22.91
N SER A 43 2.10 4.47 -23.45
CA SER A 43 2.10 5.83 -22.90
C SER A 43 0.95 6.73 -23.38
N SER A 44 0.08 6.21 -24.25
CA SER A 44 -0.98 6.97 -24.92
C SER A 44 -2.39 6.58 -24.49
N GLN A 45 -2.53 5.53 -23.69
CA GLN A 45 -3.83 4.96 -23.36
C GLN A 45 -3.89 4.49 -21.92
N VAL A 46 -5.06 4.67 -21.32
CA VAL A 46 -5.47 4.00 -20.09
C VAL A 46 -6.59 3.03 -20.42
N LEU A 47 -6.39 1.75 -20.11
CA LEU A 47 -7.43 0.73 -20.18
C LEU A 47 -7.99 0.52 -18.77
N VAL A 48 -9.30 0.68 -18.60
CA VAL A 48 -10.01 0.40 -17.36
C VAL A 48 -10.97 -0.76 -17.59
N THR A 49 -10.82 -1.82 -16.82
CA THR A 49 -11.77 -2.93 -16.73
C THR A 49 -12.37 -2.93 -15.34
N GLY A 50 -13.70 -2.92 -15.26
CA GLY A 50 -14.43 -2.96 -14.00
C GLY A 50 -15.24 -4.24 -13.86
N HIS A 51 -15.07 -4.94 -12.75
CA HIS A 51 -15.81 -6.15 -12.40
C HIS A 51 -16.84 -5.82 -11.32
N VAL A 52 -18.11 -5.79 -11.72
CA VAL A 52 -19.23 -5.40 -10.86
C VAL A 52 -19.84 -6.64 -10.24
N LYS A 53 -19.97 -6.65 -8.91
CA LYS A 53 -20.68 -7.66 -8.15
C LYS A 53 -21.72 -6.99 -7.28
N VAL A 54 -22.97 -7.43 -7.39
CA VAL A 54 -24.08 -6.96 -6.56
C VAL A 54 -24.60 -8.12 -5.75
N THR A 55 -24.66 -7.96 -4.43
CA THR A 55 -25.22 -8.97 -3.51
C THR A 55 -26.42 -8.37 -2.81
N ASN A 56 -27.53 -9.09 -2.69
CA ASN A 56 -28.66 -8.61 -1.90
C ASN A 56 -29.26 -9.75 -1.06
N TRP A 57 -29.49 -9.48 0.22
CA TRP A 57 -30.08 -10.43 1.17
C TRP A 57 -31.59 -10.28 1.29
N PHE A 58 -32.14 -9.11 0.99
CA PHE A 58 -33.57 -8.84 1.03
C PHE A 58 -34.01 -8.44 -0.38
N GLY A 59 -34.74 -9.34 -1.06
CA GLY A 59 -35.14 -9.29 -2.48
C GLY A 59 -35.07 -7.95 -3.23
N GLY A 60 -34.66 -8.00 -4.50
CA GLY A 60 -34.61 -6.86 -5.41
C GLY A 60 -33.95 -7.24 -6.73
N ASP A 61 -34.10 -6.40 -7.76
CA ASP A 61 -33.53 -6.67 -9.08
C ASP A 61 -32.02 -6.36 -9.11
N VAL A 62 -31.23 -7.35 -8.69
CA VAL A 62 -29.76 -7.29 -8.71
C VAL A 62 -29.21 -7.19 -10.14
N GLN A 63 -29.91 -7.74 -11.14
CA GLN A 63 -29.49 -7.72 -12.54
C GLN A 63 -29.62 -6.33 -13.14
N GLN A 64 -30.74 -5.63 -12.88
CA GLN A 64 -30.93 -4.26 -13.35
C GLN A 64 -29.88 -3.30 -12.77
N ARG A 65 -29.45 -3.51 -11.53
CA ARG A 65 -28.38 -2.70 -10.91
C ARG A 65 -27.03 -2.92 -11.58
N VAL A 66 -26.64 -4.18 -11.78
CA VAL A 66 -25.44 -4.53 -12.56
C VAL A 66 -25.50 -3.86 -13.93
N LYS A 67 -26.63 -4.00 -14.64
CA LYS A 67 -26.79 -3.44 -15.98
C LYS A 67 -26.60 -1.92 -15.98
N LYS A 68 -27.16 -1.18 -15.03
CA LYS A 68 -26.99 0.28 -14.93
C LYS A 68 -25.53 0.70 -14.75
N VAL A 69 -24.75 -0.02 -13.93
CA VAL A 69 -23.32 0.26 -13.73
C VAL A 69 -22.51 -0.09 -14.98
N VAL A 70 -22.82 -1.21 -15.64
CA VAL A 70 -22.14 -1.63 -16.87
C VAL A 70 -22.43 -0.68 -18.03
N ASP A 71 -23.69 -0.23 -18.16
CA ASP A 71 -24.10 0.71 -19.20
C ASP A 71 -23.49 2.11 -18.97
N ASN A 72 -23.43 2.57 -17.71
CA ASN A 72 -22.89 3.86 -17.32
C ASN A 72 -21.81 3.71 -16.23
N PRO A 73 -20.59 3.27 -16.60
CA PRO A 73 -19.52 3.07 -15.64
C PRO A 73 -19.08 4.40 -15.02
N PRO A 74 -18.73 4.43 -13.73
CA PRO A 74 -18.35 5.66 -13.01
C PRO A 74 -16.92 6.08 -13.36
N ILE A 75 -16.72 6.46 -14.62
CA ILE A 75 -15.44 6.88 -15.16
C ILE A 75 -15.64 8.26 -15.77
N HIS A 76 -14.91 9.24 -15.24
CA HIS A 76 -14.90 10.60 -15.73
C HIS A 76 -13.49 10.96 -16.16
N GLN A 77 -13.33 11.45 -17.38
CA GLN A 77 -12.05 11.92 -17.91
C GLN A 77 -12.15 13.41 -18.25
N ASN A 78 -11.20 14.19 -17.74
CA ASN A 78 -10.93 15.56 -18.15
C ASN A 78 -9.47 15.67 -18.61
N ARG A 79 -9.24 15.62 -19.93
CA ARG A 79 -7.89 15.56 -20.51
C ARG A 79 -7.08 14.38 -19.94
N ASN A 80 -6.02 14.64 -19.17
CA ASN A 80 -5.17 13.62 -18.55
C ASN A 80 -5.54 13.35 -17.08
N GLU A 81 -6.61 13.94 -16.58
CA GLU A 81 -7.15 13.67 -15.24
C GLU A 81 -8.30 12.66 -15.39
N ILE A 82 -8.19 11.53 -14.71
CA ILE A 82 -9.18 10.45 -14.76
C ILE A 82 -9.66 10.17 -13.34
N SER A 83 -10.96 10.25 -13.12
CA SER A 83 -11.61 9.89 -11.86
C SER A 83 -12.46 8.63 -12.05
N ILE A 84 -12.28 7.64 -11.17
CA ILE A 84 -12.92 6.32 -11.26
C ILE A 84 -13.59 5.99 -9.93
N GLY A 85 -14.86 5.58 -9.97
CA GLY A 85 -15.56 5.03 -8.81
C GLY A 85 -16.05 6.05 -7.78
N HIS A 86 -15.74 7.34 -7.96
CA HIS A 86 -16.32 8.45 -7.20
C HIS A 86 -17.79 8.66 -7.59
N ILE A 87 -18.71 8.07 -6.82
CA ILE A 87 -20.15 8.15 -7.08
C ILE A 87 -20.81 9.00 -5.98
N THR A 88 -21.38 10.13 -6.39
CA THR A 88 -22.04 11.09 -5.50
C THR A 88 -23.42 10.64 -4.99
N ASN A 89 -24.04 9.64 -5.63
CA ASN A 89 -25.36 9.12 -5.26
C ASN A 89 -25.25 7.90 -4.33
N SER A 90 -25.16 8.16 -3.03
CA SER A 90 -25.01 7.17 -1.95
C SER A 90 -26.11 6.10 -1.87
N GLY A 91 -27.33 6.37 -2.35
CA GLY A 91 -28.43 5.40 -2.37
C GLY A 91 -28.32 4.33 -3.46
N PHE A 92 -27.50 4.54 -4.50
CA PHE A 92 -27.45 3.70 -5.69
C PHE A 92 -26.53 2.47 -5.54
N LEU A 93 -25.50 2.56 -4.69
CA LEU A 93 -24.46 1.53 -4.57
C LEU A 93 -24.51 0.71 -3.29
N GLN A 94 -25.55 0.84 -2.47
CA GLN A 94 -25.71 -0.08 -1.36
C GLN A 94 -25.68 -1.51 -1.89
N ASN A 95 -24.68 -2.27 -1.43
CA ASN A 95 -24.36 -3.64 -1.82
C ASN A 95 -23.82 -3.85 -3.25
N VAL A 96 -23.26 -2.81 -3.87
CA VAL A 96 -22.51 -2.90 -5.13
C VAL A 96 -21.02 -2.84 -4.82
N SER A 97 -20.29 -3.86 -5.24
CA SER A 97 -18.83 -3.94 -5.17
C SER A 97 -18.28 -3.87 -6.59
N ILE A 98 -17.27 -3.02 -6.83
CA ILE A 98 -16.61 -2.91 -8.13
C ILE A 98 -15.12 -3.06 -7.91
N SER A 99 -14.54 -4.12 -8.48
CA SER A 99 -13.09 -4.27 -8.57
C SER A 99 -12.60 -3.71 -9.90
N TYR A 100 -11.41 -3.14 -9.93
CA TYR A 100 -10.86 -2.47 -11.10
C TYR A 100 -9.50 -3.03 -11.48
N ASP A 101 -9.34 -3.34 -12.76
CA ASP A 101 -8.06 -3.70 -13.38
C ASP A 101 -7.69 -2.61 -14.39
N LEU A 102 -6.56 -1.95 -14.15
CA LEU A 102 -6.08 -0.84 -14.98
C LEU A 102 -4.76 -1.20 -15.67
N ILE A 103 -4.65 -0.78 -16.94
CA ILE A 103 -3.39 -0.69 -17.66
C ILE A 103 -3.13 0.78 -17.95
N VAL A 104 -2.03 1.33 -17.45
CA VAL A 104 -1.77 2.77 -17.46
C VAL A 104 -0.38 3.11 -18.01
N PRO A 105 -0.14 4.33 -18.50
CA PRO A 105 1.20 4.81 -18.79
C PRO A 105 2.14 4.65 -17.58
N PRO A 106 3.40 4.25 -17.78
CA PRO A 106 4.32 4.07 -16.64
C PRO A 106 4.57 5.35 -15.83
N GLN A 107 4.38 6.55 -16.41
CA GLN A 107 4.59 7.83 -15.73
C GLN A 107 3.34 8.34 -14.98
N THR A 108 2.33 7.49 -14.79
CA THR A 108 1.08 7.86 -14.12
C THR A 108 1.30 8.22 -12.65
N TYR A 109 0.74 9.36 -12.24
CA TYR A 109 0.46 9.69 -10.84
C TYR A 109 -0.85 8.99 -10.46
N LEU A 110 -0.82 8.17 -9.41
CA LEU A 110 -1.97 7.38 -8.98
C LEU A 110 -2.31 7.72 -7.54
N ARG A 111 -3.54 8.18 -7.32
CA ARG A 111 -4.22 8.15 -6.03
C ARG A 111 -5.27 7.06 -6.04
N SER A 112 -5.22 6.17 -5.06
CA SER A 112 -6.14 5.05 -4.97
C SER A 112 -6.61 4.84 -3.54
N TYR A 113 -7.93 4.82 -3.36
CA TYR A 113 -8.58 4.60 -2.07
C TYR A 113 -9.50 3.38 -2.13
N THR A 114 -9.34 2.47 -1.17
CA THR A 114 -10.29 1.38 -0.95
C THR A 114 -10.80 1.32 0.49
N GLY A 115 -12.03 0.85 0.69
CA GLY A 115 -12.54 0.57 2.03
C GLY A 115 -11.93 -0.72 2.60
N SER A 116 -12.15 -1.84 1.90
CA SER A 116 -11.68 -3.17 2.32
C SER A 116 -11.09 -4.01 1.20
N GLY A 117 -11.01 -3.45 -0.01
CA GLY A 117 -10.41 -4.15 -1.15
C GLY A 117 -8.89 -4.10 -1.13
N ASN A 118 -8.26 -5.20 -1.51
CA ASN A 118 -6.81 -5.27 -1.67
C ASN A 118 -6.36 -4.49 -2.91
N GLN A 119 -5.15 -3.94 -2.87
CA GLN A 119 -4.59 -3.19 -3.97
C GLN A 119 -3.24 -3.76 -4.40
N ASN A 120 -3.10 -4.07 -5.69
CA ASN A 120 -1.88 -4.59 -6.27
C ASN A 120 -1.40 -3.68 -7.40
N ILE A 121 -0.29 -2.96 -7.17
CA ILE A 121 0.24 -1.94 -8.07
C ILE A 121 1.65 -2.34 -8.53
N GLU A 122 1.87 -2.40 -9.85
CA GLU A 122 3.14 -2.83 -10.43
C GLU A 122 3.68 -1.83 -11.45
N GLY A 123 5.00 -1.66 -11.47
CA GLY A 123 5.76 -1.17 -12.64
C GLY A 123 5.59 0.32 -12.96
N LEU A 124 5.08 1.12 -12.02
CA LEU A 124 4.88 2.56 -12.20
C LEU A 124 6.11 3.37 -11.80
N ARG A 125 6.35 4.46 -12.52
CA ARG A 125 7.46 5.41 -12.32
C ARG A 125 6.99 6.76 -11.78
N GLY A 126 5.70 7.06 -11.88
CA GLY A 126 5.09 8.22 -11.23
C GLY A 126 4.91 8.01 -9.73
N GLN A 127 4.48 9.06 -9.04
CA GLN A 127 4.19 9.02 -7.59
C GLN A 127 2.88 8.27 -7.32
N LEU A 128 2.88 7.52 -6.22
CA LEU A 128 1.75 6.70 -5.76
C LEU A 128 1.28 7.16 -4.37
N GLU A 129 -0.03 7.35 -4.23
CA GLU A 129 -0.75 7.58 -2.98
C GLU A 129 -1.83 6.52 -2.84
N ILE A 130 -1.56 5.48 -2.06
CA ILE A 130 -2.38 4.26 -1.98
C ILE A 130 -2.88 4.10 -0.55
N GLU A 131 -4.20 4.11 -0.38
CA GLU A 131 -4.85 4.08 0.94
C GLU A 131 -5.94 3.00 0.96
N THR A 132 -6.00 2.23 2.05
CA THR A 132 -7.09 1.28 2.28
C THR A 132 -7.53 1.24 3.74
N GLY A 133 -8.82 1.04 4.01
CA GLY A 133 -9.28 0.90 5.40
C GLY A 133 -8.82 -0.42 6.04
N SER A 134 -9.02 -1.54 5.35
CA SER A 134 -8.73 -2.87 5.89
C SER A 134 -8.17 -3.88 4.88
N GLY A 135 -7.96 -3.47 3.63
CA GLY A 135 -7.36 -4.34 2.62
C GLY A 135 -5.83 -4.35 2.72
N ASP A 136 -5.22 -5.30 2.01
CA ASP A 136 -3.77 -5.40 1.89
C ASP A 136 -3.25 -4.57 0.72
N LEU A 137 -2.05 -4.02 0.87
CA LEU A 137 -1.35 -3.26 -0.15
C LEU A 137 -0.14 -4.03 -0.63
N LYS A 138 -0.09 -4.32 -1.93
CA LYS A 138 1.07 -4.91 -2.59
C LYS A 138 1.58 -4.00 -3.70
N LEU A 139 2.81 -3.54 -3.57
CA LEU A 139 3.44 -2.62 -4.52
C LEU A 139 4.77 -3.21 -5.00
N SER A 140 5.02 -3.18 -6.31
CA SER A 140 6.27 -3.73 -6.86
C SER A 140 6.79 -2.98 -8.09
N ASP A 141 8.12 -2.94 -8.24
CA ASP A 141 8.80 -2.27 -9.37
C ASP A 141 8.48 -0.78 -9.51
N ILE A 142 8.42 -0.08 -8.36
CA ILE A 142 8.04 1.32 -8.34
C ILE A 142 9.27 2.22 -8.45
N GLY A 143 9.26 3.07 -9.48
CA GLY A 143 10.29 4.05 -9.75
C GLY A 143 10.11 5.38 -9.03
N GLY A 144 8.86 5.74 -8.69
CA GLY A 144 8.51 7.01 -8.06
C GLY A 144 8.40 6.94 -6.53
N THR A 145 8.01 8.05 -5.92
CA THR A 145 7.70 8.13 -4.48
C THR A 145 6.43 7.36 -4.14
N ILE A 146 6.44 6.63 -3.04
CA ILE A 146 5.31 5.87 -2.52
C ILE A 146 4.85 6.47 -1.19
N ARG A 147 3.54 6.69 -1.08
CA ARG A 147 2.81 6.79 0.18
C ARG A 147 1.78 5.68 0.22
N ALA A 148 1.91 4.75 1.15
CA ALA A 148 1.04 3.59 1.33
C ALA A 148 0.50 3.56 2.77
N GLU A 149 -0.82 3.54 2.93
CA GLU A 149 -1.47 3.57 4.24
C GLU A 149 -2.60 2.53 4.33
N THR A 150 -2.65 1.78 5.42
CA THR A 150 -3.77 0.87 5.71
C THR A 150 -4.18 0.92 7.18
N GLY A 151 -5.47 0.77 7.48
CA GLY A 151 -5.93 0.72 8.87
C GLY A 151 -5.58 -0.60 9.55
N SER A 152 -5.79 -1.72 8.85
CA SER A 152 -5.67 -3.07 9.45
C SER A 152 -5.06 -4.14 8.55
N GLY A 153 -4.81 -3.85 7.28
CA GLY A 153 -4.19 -4.82 6.38
C GLY A 153 -2.67 -4.74 6.41
N ASP A 154 -2.04 -5.60 5.62
CA ASP A 154 -0.59 -5.65 5.50
C ASP A 154 -0.09 -4.77 4.36
N ILE A 155 1.13 -4.26 4.48
CA ILE A 155 1.82 -3.51 3.43
C ILE A 155 3.05 -4.28 2.97
N GLN A 156 3.07 -4.64 1.70
CA GLN A 156 4.18 -5.33 1.04
C GLN A 156 4.72 -4.49 -0.12
N ILE A 157 5.98 -4.07 -0.04
CA ILE A 157 6.61 -3.25 -1.08
C ILE A 157 7.96 -3.84 -1.50
N TYR A 158 8.13 -4.11 -2.79
CA TYR A 158 9.32 -4.77 -3.33
C TYR A 158 9.93 -4.01 -4.52
N ARG A 159 11.27 -4.04 -4.64
CA ARG A 159 12.01 -3.49 -5.81
C ARG A 159 11.72 -2.00 -6.04
N ILE A 160 12.06 -1.17 -5.06
CA ILE A 160 11.74 0.26 -5.05
C ILE A 160 12.97 1.08 -5.43
N LYS A 161 12.77 2.15 -6.22
CA LYS A 161 13.83 3.12 -6.52
C LYS A 161 13.62 4.49 -5.86
N GLY A 162 12.37 4.85 -5.56
CA GLY A 162 12.01 6.15 -4.96
C GLY A 162 11.92 6.12 -3.44
N ASN A 163 11.38 7.20 -2.88
CA ASN A 163 11.17 7.37 -1.45
C ASN A 163 9.96 6.54 -0.99
N VAL A 164 10.00 6.01 0.23
CA VAL A 164 8.93 5.17 0.79
C VAL A 164 8.40 5.77 2.07
N ARG A 165 7.08 5.96 2.13
CA ARG A 165 6.32 6.14 3.36
C ARG A 165 5.25 5.06 3.45
N ALA A 166 5.35 4.19 4.46
CA ALA A 166 4.42 3.08 4.69
C ALA A 166 3.88 3.15 6.13
N GLU A 167 2.56 3.17 6.31
CA GLU A 167 1.94 3.26 7.63
C GLU A 167 0.78 2.26 7.76
N THR A 168 0.74 1.50 8.85
CA THR A 168 -0.39 0.59 9.16
C THR A 168 -0.83 0.72 10.62
N GLY A 169 -2.12 0.61 10.88
CA GLY A 169 -2.64 0.60 12.25
C GLY A 169 -2.37 -0.71 12.97
N SER A 170 -2.62 -1.85 12.32
CA SER A 170 -2.58 -3.17 12.98
C SER A 170 -1.99 -4.31 12.15
N GLY A 171 -1.74 -4.12 10.86
CA GLY A 171 -1.08 -5.15 10.05
C GLY A 171 0.43 -5.02 10.09
N ASP A 172 1.10 -5.86 9.29
CA ASP A 172 2.55 -5.89 9.19
C ASP A 172 3.05 -5.06 8.00
N ILE A 173 4.30 -4.58 8.10
CA ILE A 173 4.98 -3.89 6.99
C ILE A 173 6.20 -4.72 6.57
N GLU A 174 6.20 -5.14 5.30
CA GLU A 174 7.34 -5.80 4.67
C GLU A 174 7.87 -4.97 3.49
N LEU A 175 9.13 -4.56 3.58
CA LEU A 175 9.81 -3.75 2.56
C LEU A 175 11.09 -4.48 2.10
N ARG A 176 11.28 -4.67 0.79
CA ARG A 176 12.53 -5.27 0.28
C ARG A 176 13.17 -4.48 -0.85
N GLY A 177 14.48 -4.33 -0.73
CA GLY A 177 15.31 -3.63 -1.71
C GLY A 177 15.21 -2.10 -1.60
N VAL A 178 14.98 -1.57 -0.40
CA VAL A 178 14.90 -0.12 -0.15
C VAL A 178 16.30 0.48 -0.25
N ARG A 179 16.43 1.66 -0.89
CA ARG A 179 17.71 2.38 -0.99
C ARG A 179 17.60 3.84 -0.60
N GLY A 180 16.54 4.50 -1.06
CA GLY A 180 16.24 5.90 -0.74
C GLY A 180 15.73 6.11 0.69
N PRO A 181 15.21 7.31 0.97
CA PRO A 181 14.56 7.64 2.23
C PRO A 181 13.42 6.69 2.57
N LEU A 182 13.36 6.27 3.84
CA LEU A 182 12.35 5.37 4.35
C LEU A 182 11.69 5.96 5.61
N LYS A 183 10.36 5.98 5.61
CA LYS A 183 9.55 6.11 6.81
C LYS A 183 8.57 4.95 6.88
N ALA A 184 8.70 4.09 7.90
CA ALA A 184 7.78 2.98 8.15
C ALA A 184 7.22 3.10 9.56
N ALA A 185 5.89 3.00 9.71
CA ALA A 185 5.24 3.08 11.01
C ALA A 185 4.11 2.04 11.16
N ALA A 186 4.08 1.32 12.29
CA ALA A 186 3.01 0.40 12.63
C ALA A 186 2.44 0.68 14.04
N GLY A 187 1.15 0.44 14.24
CA GLY A 187 0.54 0.55 15.56
C GLY A 187 0.68 -0.73 16.40
N SER A 188 0.42 -1.90 15.81
CA SER A 188 0.42 -3.19 16.54
C SER A 188 0.95 -4.38 15.72
N GLY A 189 1.72 -4.11 14.67
CA GLY A 189 2.32 -5.13 13.80
C GLY A 189 3.82 -5.04 13.71
N ASP A 190 4.41 -6.07 13.10
CA ASP A 190 5.83 -6.18 12.88
C ASP A 190 6.27 -5.35 11.66
N ILE A 191 7.51 -4.87 11.69
CA ILE A 191 8.13 -4.23 10.54
C ILE A 191 9.39 -4.98 10.14
N ALA A 192 9.39 -5.51 8.92
CA ALA A 192 10.56 -6.08 8.27
C ALA A 192 11.01 -5.18 7.11
N ALA A 193 12.25 -4.70 7.15
CA ALA A 193 12.81 -3.91 6.05
C ALA A 193 14.19 -4.41 5.63
N GLU A 194 14.37 -4.65 4.33
CA GLU A 194 15.62 -5.08 3.71
C GLU A 194 16.12 -4.02 2.72
N GLY A 195 17.41 -3.65 2.80
CA GLY A 195 17.97 -2.70 1.85
C GLY A 195 19.36 -2.15 2.19
N ASN A 196 19.73 -1.07 1.49
CA ASN A 196 20.97 -0.34 1.72
C ASN A 196 20.64 1.14 1.98
N PRO A 197 20.71 1.62 3.23
CA PRO A 197 20.32 2.99 3.57
C PRO A 197 21.32 3.98 2.97
N THR A 198 20.96 4.59 1.83
CA THR A 198 21.71 5.71 1.22
C THR A 198 21.15 7.07 1.63
N SER A 199 20.10 7.06 2.45
CA SER A 199 19.39 8.23 2.99
C SER A 199 18.75 7.84 4.32
N GLY A 200 18.23 8.83 5.06
CA GLY A 200 17.67 8.60 6.39
C GLY A 200 16.53 7.58 6.40
N TRP A 201 16.59 6.64 7.35
CA TRP A 201 15.56 5.65 7.62
C TRP A 201 14.98 5.88 9.01
N THR A 202 13.66 5.85 9.10
CA THR A 202 12.90 6.03 10.34
C THR A 202 11.86 4.92 10.41
N VAL A 203 12.06 3.96 11.31
CA VAL A 203 11.23 2.74 11.42
C VAL A 203 10.70 2.62 12.83
N HIS A 204 9.38 2.68 13.00
CA HIS A 204 8.76 2.67 14.32
C HIS A 204 7.55 1.75 14.39
N THR A 205 7.41 1.01 15.48
CA THR A 205 6.14 0.36 15.82
C THR A 205 5.80 0.62 17.28
N ALA A 206 4.52 0.76 17.64
CA ALA A 206 4.19 0.90 19.07
C ALA A 206 4.26 -0.46 19.78
N SER A 207 3.70 -1.49 19.16
CA SER A 207 3.77 -2.87 19.64
C SER A 207 4.07 -3.80 18.46
N GLY A 208 5.20 -4.48 18.50
CA GLY A 208 5.66 -5.34 17.42
C GLY A 208 7.17 -5.36 17.33
N ASP A 209 7.68 -6.37 16.63
CA ASP A 209 9.11 -6.54 16.42
C ASP A 209 9.55 -5.75 15.18
N ILE A 210 10.79 -5.27 15.20
CA ILE A 210 11.41 -4.65 14.03
C ILE A 210 12.61 -5.49 13.62
N ARG A 211 12.60 -5.96 12.36
CA ARG A 211 13.69 -6.71 11.75
C ARG A 211 14.26 -5.92 10.58
N LEU A 212 15.48 -5.44 10.71
CA LEU A 212 16.21 -4.79 9.63
C LEU A 212 17.27 -5.73 9.07
N LYS A 213 17.28 -5.91 7.76
CA LYS A 213 18.34 -6.61 7.04
C LYS A 213 19.06 -5.64 6.13
N LEU A 214 20.21 -5.16 6.60
CA LEU A 214 20.96 -4.09 5.94
C LEU A 214 22.12 -4.68 5.12
N ALA A 215 22.50 -4.01 4.03
CA ALA A 215 23.62 -4.46 3.22
C ALA A 215 24.91 -4.53 4.08
N SER A 216 25.70 -5.60 3.90
CA SER A 216 26.87 -5.93 4.71
C SER A 216 27.96 -4.86 4.71
N GLU A 217 27.94 -3.97 3.72
CA GLU A 217 28.90 -2.91 3.47
C GLU A 217 28.31 -1.51 3.69
N ALA A 218 27.05 -1.42 4.15
CA ALA A 218 26.38 -0.15 4.39
C ALA A 218 27.05 0.61 5.55
N ALA A 219 27.22 1.92 5.38
CA ALA A 219 27.76 2.81 6.39
C ALA A 219 26.67 3.80 6.83
N PHE A 220 26.37 3.78 8.13
CA PHE A 220 25.27 4.55 8.70
C PHE A 220 25.48 4.80 10.20
N ASP A 221 24.88 5.89 10.67
CA ASP A 221 24.72 6.15 12.09
C ASP A 221 23.45 5.43 12.54
N LEU A 222 23.55 4.67 13.63
CA LEU A 222 22.48 3.84 14.15
C LEU A 222 21.98 4.42 15.47
N ASP A 223 20.68 4.64 15.58
CA ASP A 223 19.98 5.02 16.82
C ASP A 223 18.79 4.10 17.03
N VAL A 224 18.86 3.27 18.06
CA VAL A 224 17.87 2.22 18.34
C VAL A 224 17.38 2.33 19.77
N HIS A 225 16.06 2.25 19.94
CA HIS A 225 15.42 2.33 21.25
C HIS A 225 14.28 1.32 21.39
N THR A 226 14.20 0.62 22.52
CA THR A 226 13.02 -0.17 22.91
C THR A 226 12.69 0.02 24.38
N ASP A 227 11.41 0.17 24.76
CA ASP A 227 11.08 0.33 26.18
C ASP A 227 11.09 -1.02 26.92
N SER A 228 10.43 -2.04 26.36
CA SER A 228 10.26 -3.34 27.04
C SER A 228 11.03 -4.51 26.42
N GLY A 229 11.36 -4.47 25.12
CA GLY A 229 12.00 -5.61 24.44
C GLY A 229 13.53 -5.58 24.44
N SER A 230 14.14 -6.37 23.58
CA SER A 230 15.59 -6.53 23.49
C SER A 230 16.13 -6.02 22.15
N ILE A 231 17.40 -5.61 22.16
CA ILE A 231 18.10 -5.18 20.95
C ILE A 231 19.18 -6.20 20.64
N SER A 232 19.17 -6.73 19.42
CA SER A 232 20.19 -7.62 18.90
C SER A 232 20.71 -7.13 17.55
N THR A 233 22.02 -7.24 17.33
CA THR A 233 22.64 -6.78 16.09
C THR A 233 23.88 -7.60 15.75
N SER A 234 24.03 -7.94 14.47
CA SER A 234 25.26 -8.54 13.93
C SER A 234 26.15 -7.55 13.18
N GLN A 235 25.75 -6.28 13.10
CA GLN A 235 26.51 -5.24 12.41
C GLN A 235 27.74 -4.81 13.22
N PRO A 236 28.88 -4.48 12.59
CA PRO A 236 30.10 -4.06 13.29
C PRO A 236 29.98 -2.60 13.74
N ILE A 237 29.40 -2.40 14.93
CA ILE A 237 29.21 -1.07 15.52
C ILE A 237 30.52 -0.57 16.13
N THR A 238 30.88 0.66 15.75
CA THR A 238 31.99 1.44 16.29
C THR A 238 31.45 2.68 16.99
N ALA A 239 32.24 3.29 17.89
CA ALA A 239 31.82 4.49 18.64
C ALA A 239 30.46 4.29 19.34
N GLN A 240 30.34 3.19 20.09
CA GLN A 240 29.11 2.79 20.74
C GLN A 240 28.88 3.59 22.02
N ASP A 241 27.81 4.39 22.05
CA ASP A 241 27.27 5.00 23.26
C ASP A 241 26.04 4.17 23.69
N ALA A 242 26.28 3.08 24.41
CA ALA A 242 25.19 2.28 25.00
C ALA A 242 24.72 2.96 26.30
N ARG A 243 23.46 3.39 26.35
CA ARG A 243 22.83 3.97 27.56
C ARG A 243 22.03 2.95 28.37
N GLY A 244 22.30 1.67 28.17
CA GLY A 244 21.65 0.55 28.83
C GLY A 244 21.27 -0.56 27.84
N PRO A 245 20.61 -1.63 28.28
CA PRO A 245 20.22 -2.74 27.41
C PRO A 245 19.07 -2.40 26.44
N LYS A 246 18.50 -1.20 26.56
CA LYS A 246 17.29 -0.71 25.86
C LYS A 246 17.57 0.36 24.81
N GLU A 247 18.79 0.89 24.79
CA GLU A 247 19.23 1.93 23.87
C GLU A 247 20.56 1.52 23.25
N LEU A 248 20.67 1.67 21.93
CA LEU A 248 21.89 1.40 21.19
C LEU A 248 22.15 2.54 20.21
N ARG A 249 23.26 3.24 20.42
CA ARG A 249 23.76 4.27 19.50
C ARG A 249 25.18 3.96 19.06
N GLY A 250 25.46 4.17 17.79
CA GLY A 250 26.81 4.02 17.28
C GLY A 250 26.91 4.20 15.77
N LYS A 251 28.09 3.91 15.24
CA LYS A 251 28.43 4.06 13.83
C LYS A 251 28.76 2.71 13.22
N VAL A 252 28.09 2.35 12.14
CA VAL A 252 28.41 1.16 11.34
C VAL A 252 29.27 1.59 10.15
N HIS A 253 30.40 0.89 9.91
CA HIS A 253 31.36 1.18 8.83
C HIS A 253 31.80 2.65 8.71
N GLY A 254 32.03 3.32 9.84
CA GLY A 254 32.44 4.73 9.88
C GLY A 254 31.29 5.74 9.94
N GLY A 255 30.03 5.27 9.92
CA GLY A 255 28.85 6.10 10.09
C GLY A 255 28.29 6.63 8.77
N GLY A 256 27.38 7.60 8.85
CA GLY A 256 26.80 8.24 7.66
C GLY A 256 25.38 8.72 7.85
N VAL A 257 24.47 8.21 7.03
CA VAL A 257 23.04 8.54 7.15
C VAL A 257 22.46 7.95 8.43
N LEU A 258 21.46 8.60 9.01
CA LEU A 258 20.81 8.11 10.23
C LEU A 258 19.82 6.98 9.91
N VAL A 259 19.94 5.88 10.63
CA VAL A 259 18.95 4.81 10.73
C VAL A 259 18.39 4.83 12.14
N GLU A 260 17.18 5.36 12.27
CA GLU A 260 16.43 5.44 13.52
C GLU A 260 15.41 4.31 13.58
N VAL A 261 15.45 3.54 14.68
CA VAL A 261 14.59 2.38 14.89
C VAL A 261 14.02 2.40 16.29
N ALA A 262 12.70 2.38 16.45
CA ALA A 262 12.14 2.28 17.80
C ALA A 262 10.87 1.44 17.90
N THR A 263 10.75 0.71 19.01
CA THR A 263 9.50 0.03 19.40
C THR A 263 9.19 0.28 20.87
N ALA A 264 7.93 0.52 21.25
CA ALA A 264 7.62 0.62 22.68
C ALA A 264 7.56 -0.79 23.30
N SER A 265 6.98 -1.76 22.58
CA SER A 265 6.91 -3.14 23.01
C SER A 265 7.22 -4.11 21.89
N GLY A 266 8.46 -4.58 21.85
CA GLY A 266 8.91 -5.61 20.93
C GLY A 266 10.43 -5.66 20.82
N ASP A 267 10.92 -6.70 20.17
CA ASP A 267 12.35 -6.91 19.94
C ASP A 267 12.79 -6.18 18.67
N ILE A 268 14.04 -5.70 18.68
CA ILE A 268 14.68 -5.11 17.52
C ILE A 268 15.86 -5.99 17.12
N GLU A 269 15.84 -6.50 15.90
CA GLU A 269 16.90 -7.29 15.30
C GLU A 269 17.46 -6.57 14.07
N ILE A 270 18.78 -6.40 14.04
CA ILE A 270 19.48 -5.73 12.93
C ILE A 270 20.58 -6.64 12.40
N GLN A 271 20.41 -7.11 11.18
CA GLN A 271 21.32 -8.03 10.51
C GLN A 271 22.13 -7.36 9.42
#